data_AF-A0A661GVJ3-F1
#
_entry.id   AF-A0A661GVJ3-F1
#
_cell.length_a   1.000
_cell.length_b   1.000
_cell.length_c   1.000
_cell.angle_alpha   90.00
_cell.angle_beta   90.00
_cell.angle_gamma   90.00
#
_symmetry.space_group_name_H-M   'P 1'
#
loop_
_entity.id
_entity.type
_entity.pdbx_description
1 polymer ?
#
loop_
_entity_poly.entity_id
_entity_poly.type
_entity_poly.pdbx_seq_one_letter_code
_entity_poly.pdbx_strand_id
1 'polypeptide(L)'
;MDAAIAGDTVSVTNGHYLLSSEIKVTKNITIQSVNGAVATIVDGGGTVRCFNLGSSDCVVSGFTIQNGYSGNGGGIYCSDTTPVVENCVIRGNSALWVGAGMLHGTANNCTVTGNLGAEQGGGIFGGTVNNCIVWYNITGTLGNNMYDCTASHTCSPDVSHGVDGNITNAPLLASSSHIATNSPCRGAGSSLHSSGMDVDGELWLNPPPMGCDEVHGTGSVTGLLDVVIDGDFIGVDGYPLELFADIHGAVTMHIWDFGDGTVAPNNPYPKHAWAAPGSYELILTAFNDTYPAGLSATQVVEVVSLSDSATHVSVQTGS
;
A
#
# COMPACT_ATOMS: atom_id res chain seq x y z
N MET A 1 -4.91 22.81 -10.32
CA MET A 1 -3.55 23.31 -10.05
C MET A 1 -3.29 24.65 -10.72
N ASP A 2 -3.65 24.81 -11.98
CA ASP A 2 -3.37 26.03 -12.75
C ASP A 2 -3.94 27.31 -12.14
N ALA A 3 -5.17 27.24 -11.60
CA ALA A 3 -5.86 28.38 -11.01
C ALA A 3 -5.43 28.71 -9.56
N ALA A 4 -4.81 27.77 -8.84
CA ALA A 4 -4.41 27.98 -7.45
C ALA A 4 -3.20 28.92 -7.36
N ILE A 5 -3.10 29.72 -6.31
CA ILE A 5 -1.94 30.54 -5.97
C ILE A 5 -1.28 30.01 -4.69
N ALA A 6 -0.05 30.47 -4.39
CA ALA A 6 0.64 30.03 -3.19
C ALA A 6 -0.16 30.36 -1.92
N GLY A 7 -0.26 29.41 -1.00
CA GLY A 7 -1.07 29.45 0.21
C GLY A 7 -2.47 28.86 0.05
N ASP A 8 -2.92 28.57 -1.18
CA ASP A 8 -4.25 28.00 -1.39
C ASP A 8 -4.36 26.56 -0.90
N THR A 9 -5.58 26.20 -0.48
CA THR A 9 -6.00 24.82 -0.29
C THR A 9 -6.92 24.40 -1.43
N VAL A 10 -6.56 23.32 -2.13
CA VAL A 10 -7.37 22.66 -3.14
C VAL A 10 -8.03 21.43 -2.50
N SER A 11 -9.33 21.54 -2.20
CA SER A 11 -10.12 20.41 -1.70
C SER A 11 -10.64 19.55 -2.85
N VAL A 12 -10.40 18.25 -2.78
CA VAL A 12 -10.77 17.25 -3.80
C VAL A 12 -11.89 16.38 -3.24
N THR A 13 -13.03 16.36 -3.93
CA THR A 13 -14.19 15.54 -3.55
C THR A 13 -13.95 14.06 -3.86
N ASN A 14 -14.81 13.20 -3.30
CA ASN A 14 -14.75 11.76 -3.52
C ASN A 14 -14.75 11.42 -5.01
N GLY A 15 -14.03 10.35 -5.34
CA GLY A 15 -14.00 9.84 -6.70
C GLY A 15 -12.72 9.07 -7.01
N HIS A 16 -12.78 8.36 -8.15
CA HIS A 16 -11.63 7.72 -8.77
C HIS A 16 -11.14 8.60 -9.92
N TYR A 17 -9.99 9.22 -9.73
CA TYR A 17 -9.37 10.16 -10.66
C TYR A 17 -8.30 9.44 -11.46
N LEU A 18 -8.71 8.83 -12.58
CA LEU A 18 -7.79 8.24 -13.55
C LEU A 18 -7.07 9.34 -14.34
N LEU A 19 -5.74 9.34 -14.28
CA LEU A 19 -4.90 10.39 -14.83
C LEU A 19 -4.52 10.12 -16.28
N SER A 20 -4.60 11.16 -17.12
CA SER A 20 -3.99 11.19 -18.45
C SER A 20 -2.59 11.82 -18.46
N SER A 21 -2.20 12.47 -17.36
CA SER A 21 -0.92 13.16 -17.18
C SER A 21 -0.65 13.38 -15.70
N GLU A 22 0.63 13.48 -15.31
CA GLU A 22 1.01 13.67 -13.90
C GLU A 22 0.43 14.97 -13.33
N ILE A 23 0.04 14.94 -12.05
CA ILE A 23 -0.34 16.13 -11.30
C ILE A 23 0.96 16.83 -10.89
N LYS A 24 1.35 17.83 -11.69
CA LYS A 24 2.53 18.64 -11.40
C LYS A 24 2.18 19.79 -10.46
N VAL A 25 2.89 19.86 -9.34
CA VAL A 25 2.77 20.90 -8.32
C VAL A 25 4.07 21.69 -8.27
N THR A 26 3.96 23.01 -8.45
CA THR A 26 5.12 23.91 -8.46
C THR A 26 4.91 25.13 -7.55
N LYS A 27 3.84 25.10 -6.74
CA LYS A 27 3.40 26.19 -5.89
C LYS A 27 3.24 25.63 -4.48
N ASN A 28 3.47 26.47 -3.47
CA ASN A 28 3.28 26.09 -2.07
C ASN A 28 1.78 26.08 -1.78
N ILE A 29 1.12 24.94 -1.99
CA ILE A 29 -0.32 24.76 -1.83
C ILE A 29 -0.60 23.47 -1.07
N THR A 30 -1.77 23.39 -0.45
CA THR A 30 -2.29 22.15 0.12
C THR A 30 -3.27 21.53 -0.87
N ILE A 31 -3.12 20.25 -1.17
CA ILE A 31 -4.07 19.44 -1.92
C ILE A 31 -4.59 18.40 -0.94
N GLN A 32 -5.90 18.39 -0.69
CA GLN A 32 -6.48 17.53 0.35
C GLN A 32 -7.77 16.87 -0.13
N SER A 33 -7.93 15.59 0.18
CA SER A 33 -9.22 14.91 0.07
C SER A 33 -10.22 15.49 1.07
N VAL A 34 -11.50 15.50 0.70
CA VAL A 34 -12.58 15.93 1.61
C VAL A 34 -12.97 14.82 2.59
N ASN A 35 -12.89 13.54 2.21
CA ASN A 35 -13.36 12.41 3.01
C ASN A 35 -12.32 11.26 3.08
N GLY A 36 -11.04 11.60 3.20
CA GLY A 36 -9.98 10.61 3.41
C GLY A 36 -9.60 9.79 2.18
N ALA A 37 -8.65 8.86 2.37
CA ALA A 37 -8.01 8.13 1.28
C ALA A 37 -8.90 7.02 0.70
N VAL A 38 -9.81 6.46 1.51
CA VAL A 38 -10.76 5.43 1.06
C VAL A 38 -11.75 6.02 0.04
N ALA A 39 -12.08 7.31 0.15
CA ALA A 39 -13.08 7.96 -0.71
C ALA A 39 -12.49 8.64 -1.96
N THR A 40 -11.18 8.90 -2.00
CA THR A 40 -10.54 9.72 -3.03
C THR A 40 -9.26 9.05 -3.54
N ILE A 41 -9.36 8.46 -4.73
CA ILE A 41 -8.30 7.67 -5.36
C ILE A 41 -7.71 8.46 -6.52
N VAL A 42 -6.40 8.67 -6.51
CA VAL A 42 -5.62 9.20 -7.63
C VAL A 42 -4.89 8.03 -8.29
N ASP A 43 -5.22 7.78 -9.55
CA ASP A 43 -4.82 6.56 -10.26
C ASP A 43 -4.03 6.89 -11.53
N GLY A 44 -2.77 6.46 -11.58
CA GLY A 44 -1.88 6.67 -12.73
C GLY A 44 -2.13 5.71 -13.90
N GLY A 45 -3.06 4.76 -13.77
CA GLY A 45 -3.47 3.82 -14.82
C GLY A 45 -2.35 2.90 -15.32
N GLY A 46 -1.29 2.71 -14.53
CA GLY A 46 -0.09 1.94 -14.88
C GLY A 46 0.79 2.60 -15.94
N THR A 47 0.52 3.85 -16.32
CA THR A 47 1.20 4.50 -17.46
C THR A 47 1.74 5.89 -17.14
N VAL A 48 1.28 6.51 -16.05
CA VAL A 48 1.58 7.90 -15.70
C VAL A 48 1.99 7.98 -14.24
N ARG A 49 2.93 8.87 -13.91
CA ARG A 49 3.22 9.23 -12.51
C ARG A 49 2.02 9.94 -11.89
N CYS A 50 1.63 9.60 -10.66
CA CYS A 50 0.50 10.29 -10.03
C CYS A 50 0.83 11.76 -9.69
N PHE A 51 1.87 11.99 -8.89
CA PHE A 51 2.26 13.32 -8.42
C PHE A 51 3.71 13.65 -8.72
N ASN A 52 3.96 14.84 -9.25
CA ASN A 52 5.27 15.45 -9.33
C ASN A 52 5.28 16.73 -8.48
N LEU A 53 5.84 16.65 -7.28
CA LEU A 53 5.81 17.70 -6.28
C LEU A 53 7.03 18.63 -6.34
N GLY A 54 8.05 18.26 -7.12
CA GLY A 54 9.29 19.02 -7.24
C GLY A 54 9.90 19.33 -5.87
N SER A 55 10.20 20.60 -5.62
CA SER A 55 10.76 21.10 -4.35
C SER A 55 9.87 22.18 -3.72
N SER A 56 8.58 22.22 -4.05
CA SER A 56 7.66 23.19 -3.43
C SER A 56 7.29 22.75 -2.02
N ASP A 57 7.04 23.72 -1.15
CA ASP A 57 6.46 23.50 0.17
C ASP A 57 4.95 23.26 0.03
N CYS A 58 4.62 22.18 -0.67
CA CYS A 58 3.26 21.72 -0.90
C CYS A 58 2.92 20.54 0.00
N VAL A 59 1.65 20.39 0.32
CA VAL A 59 1.12 19.29 1.11
C VAL A 59 0.14 18.49 0.26
N VAL A 60 0.28 17.16 0.23
CA VAL A 60 -0.70 16.23 -0.35
C VAL A 60 -1.25 15.38 0.79
N SER A 61 -2.58 15.44 1.01
CA SER A 61 -3.20 14.86 2.20
C SER A 61 -4.45 14.04 1.90
N GLY A 62 -4.54 12.83 2.48
CA GLY A 62 -5.78 12.05 2.50
C GLY A 62 -6.14 11.34 1.20
N PHE A 63 -5.17 10.91 0.38
CA PHE A 63 -5.44 10.23 -0.89
C PHE A 63 -4.98 8.78 -0.89
N THR A 64 -5.71 7.92 -1.60
CA THR A 64 -5.11 6.69 -2.14
C THR A 64 -4.41 7.05 -3.44
N ILE A 65 -3.12 6.77 -3.53
CA ILE A 65 -2.25 7.08 -4.67
C ILE A 65 -1.77 5.76 -5.23
N GLN A 66 -2.27 5.39 -6.41
CA GLN A 66 -2.06 4.06 -6.95
C GLN A 66 -1.79 4.00 -8.44
N ASN A 67 -1.27 2.84 -8.87
CA ASN A 67 -1.01 2.50 -10.26
C ASN A 67 -0.19 3.58 -11.00
N GLY A 68 0.62 4.34 -10.28
CA GLY A 68 1.55 5.29 -10.86
C GLY A 68 2.71 4.56 -11.54
N TYR A 69 3.16 5.04 -12.70
CA TYR A 69 4.30 4.46 -13.41
C TYR A 69 5.27 5.53 -13.91
N SER A 70 6.55 5.37 -13.57
CA SER A 70 7.60 6.30 -14.03
C SER A 70 9.01 5.70 -13.97
N GLY A 71 10.01 6.49 -14.36
CA GLY A 71 11.42 6.15 -14.15
C GLY A 71 11.79 6.09 -12.67
N ASN A 72 11.51 7.18 -11.95
CA ASN A 72 11.65 7.29 -10.49
C ASN A 72 10.36 7.88 -9.92
N GLY A 73 9.97 7.51 -8.70
CA GLY A 73 8.79 8.10 -8.08
C GLY A 73 7.54 7.74 -8.88
N GLY A 74 7.18 6.45 -8.94
CA GLY A 74 6.04 5.97 -9.74
C GLY A 74 4.73 6.61 -9.27
N GLY A 75 4.47 6.53 -7.96
CA GLY A 75 3.37 7.25 -7.34
C GLY A 75 3.71 8.74 -7.20
N ILE A 76 4.79 9.03 -6.47
CA ILE A 76 5.14 10.41 -6.09
C ILE A 76 6.63 10.67 -6.33
N TYR A 77 6.91 11.77 -7.01
CA TYR A 77 8.27 12.29 -7.17
C TYR A 77 8.43 13.64 -6.46
N CYS A 78 9.43 13.70 -5.58
CA CYS A 78 9.95 14.93 -4.98
C CYS A 78 11.42 15.12 -5.38
N SER A 79 11.85 16.36 -5.55
CA SER A 79 13.25 16.71 -5.83
C SER A 79 14.09 16.77 -4.56
N ASP A 80 13.48 17.09 -3.42
CA ASP A 80 14.10 17.13 -2.10
C ASP A 80 13.07 16.73 -1.01
N THR A 81 13.38 17.00 0.26
CA THR A 81 12.52 16.64 1.41
C THR A 81 11.48 17.70 1.78
N THR A 82 11.36 18.78 1.01
CA THR A 82 10.45 19.90 1.30
C THR A 82 8.98 19.52 1.14
N PRO A 83 8.56 18.82 0.06
CA PRO A 83 7.16 18.43 -0.09
C PRO A 83 6.73 17.45 1.00
N VAL A 84 5.52 17.64 1.53
CA VAL A 84 4.93 16.79 2.55
C VAL A 84 3.79 15.97 1.95
N VAL A 85 3.81 14.67 2.21
CA VAL A 85 2.72 13.75 1.90
C VAL A 85 2.22 13.16 3.21
N GLU A 86 0.93 13.31 3.52
CA GLU A 86 0.40 12.91 4.81
C GLU A 86 -0.94 12.20 4.75
N ASN A 87 -1.21 11.30 5.70
CA ASN A 87 -2.47 10.56 5.81
C ASN A 87 -2.87 9.86 4.49
N CYS A 88 -1.88 9.42 3.70
CA CYS A 88 -2.09 8.84 2.38
C CYS A 88 -1.85 7.32 2.39
N VAL A 89 -2.54 6.64 1.49
CA VAL A 89 -2.29 5.25 1.12
C VAL A 89 -1.52 5.27 -0.19
N ILE A 90 -0.28 4.78 -0.22
CA ILE A 90 0.56 4.77 -1.43
C ILE A 90 0.77 3.32 -1.82
N ARG A 91 0.04 2.85 -2.86
CA ARG A 91 -0.01 1.41 -3.19
C ARG A 91 0.03 1.09 -4.67
N GLY A 92 0.56 -0.07 -5.04
CA GLY A 92 0.49 -0.56 -6.43
C GLY A 92 1.20 0.33 -7.45
N ASN A 93 2.12 1.21 -7.01
CA ASN A 93 2.88 2.06 -7.92
C ASN A 93 4.16 1.34 -8.38
N SER A 94 4.64 1.69 -9.56
CA SER A 94 5.78 1.04 -10.20
C SER A 94 6.83 2.06 -10.67
N ALA A 95 8.11 1.74 -10.48
CA ALA A 95 9.21 2.54 -11.01
C ALA A 95 10.29 1.69 -11.68
N LEU A 96 10.84 2.19 -12.79
CA LEU A 96 11.93 1.53 -13.51
C LEU A 96 13.27 1.56 -12.77
N TRP A 97 13.42 2.44 -11.78
CA TRP A 97 14.64 2.58 -10.99
C TRP A 97 14.30 2.56 -9.49
N VAL A 98 14.08 3.72 -8.87
CA VAL A 98 13.93 3.83 -7.41
C VAL A 98 12.66 4.55 -6.97
N GLY A 99 12.25 4.32 -5.72
CA GLY A 99 11.15 5.05 -5.08
C GLY A 99 9.81 4.79 -5.74
N ALA A 100 9.40 3.53 -5.93
CA ALA A 100 8.20 3.24 -6.72
C ALA A 100 6.94 3.85 -6.11
N GLY A 101 6.76 3.77 -4.79
CA GLY A 101 5.75 4.53 -4.07
C GLY A 101 6.08 6.02 -4.04
N MET A 102 7.21 6.39 -3.42
CA MET A 102 7.66 7.77 -3.27
C MET A 102 9.18 7.91 -3.42
N LEU A 103 9.62 8.95 -4.14
CA LEU A 103 11.01 9.39 -4.17
C LEU A 103 11.16 10.71 -3.40
N HIS A 104 12.07 10.75 -2.42
CA HIS A 104 12.34 11.91 -1.56
C HIS A 104 11.08 12.39 -0.82
N GLY A 105 11.03 13.66 -0.42
CA GLY A 105 9.91 14.23 0.34
C GLY A 105 9.90 13.85 1.81
N THR A 106 8.83 14.26 2.48
CA THR A 106 8.50 13.88 3.85
C THR A 106 7.15 13.15 3.86
N ALA A 107 7.13 11.89 4.28
CA ALA A 107 5.90 11.12 4.51
C ALA A 107 5.53 11.11 6.00
N ASN A 108 4.27 11.48 6.31
CA ASN A 108 3.74 11.51 7.66
C ASN A 108 2.42 10.70 7.76
N ASN A 109 2.32 9.74 8.67
CA ASN A 109 1.11 8.89 8.81
C ASN A 109 0.64 8.24 7.51
N CYS A 110 1.58 7.78 6.68
CA CYS A 110 1.24 7.11 5.43
C CYS A 110 1.32 5.59 5.59
N THR A 111 0.48 4.87 4.86
CA THR A 111 0.60 3.42 4.68
C THR A 111 1.07 3.16 3.25
N VAL A 112 2.27 2.61 3.09
CA VAL A 112 2.96 2.45 1.81
C VAL A 112 3.21 0.96 1.55
N THR A 113 2.45 0.37 0.61
CA THR A 113 2.44 -1.09 0.39
C THR A 113 2.32 -1.50 -1.07
N GLY A 114 2.82 -2.68 -1.44
CA GLY A 114 2.59 -3.23 -2.77
C GLY A 114 3.17 -2.41 -3.92
N ASN A 115 4.18 -1.56 -3.66
CA ASN A 115 4.86 -0.80 -4.72
C ASN A 115 6.05 -1.61 -5.26
N LEU A 116 6.27 -1.54 -6.57
CA LEU A 116 7.24 -2.33 -7.31
C LEU A 116 8.35 -1.45 -7.92
N GLY A 117 9.54 -1.48 -7.35
CA GLY A 117 10.73 -0.83 -7.92
C GLY A 117 11.66 -1.83 -8.60
N ALA A 118 12.40 -1.43 -9.63
CA ALA A 118 13.44 -2.31 -10.18
C ALA A 118 14.70 -2.37 -9.28
N GLU A 119 15.05 -1.28 -8.59
CA GLU A 119 16.29 -1.13 -7.83
C GLU A 119 16.07 -1.09 -6.31
N GLN A 120 16.30 0.04 -5.61
CA GLN A 120 16.08 0.16 -4.15
C GLN A 120 14.88 1.05 -3.81
N GLY A 121 14.35 0.88 -2.59
CA GLY A 121 13.28 1.71 -2.04
C GLY A 121 11.98 1.55 -2.83
N GLY A 122 11.51 0.31 -2.99
CA GLY A 122 10.24 0.03 -3.66
C GLY A 122 9.09 0.81 -3.04
N GLY A 123 9.04 0.90 -1.71
CA GLY A 123 8.14 1.82 -1.01
C GLY A 123 8.60 3.27 -1.13
N ILE A 124 9.67 3.60 -0.41
CA ILE A 124 10.24 4.96 -0.35
C ILE A 124 11.75 4.90 -0.58
N PHE A 125 12.24 5.76 -1.48
CA PHE A 125 13.68 5.99 -1.67
C PHE A 125 14.03 7.44 -1.35
N GLY A 126 14.92 7.63 -0.39
CA GLY A 126 15.34 8.95 0.09
C GLY A 126 14.21 9.69 0.80
N GLY A 127 14.57 10.52 1.78
CA GLY A 127 13.62 11.41 2.46
C GLY A 127 13.34 11.06 3.91
N THR A 128 12.29 11.67 4.47
CA THR A 128 11.92 11.54 5.88
C THR A 128 10.59 10.81 6.01
N VAL A 129 10.55 9.82 6.91
CA VAL A 129 9.40 8.93 7.09
C VAL A 129 9.02 8.93 8.57
N ASN A 130 7.87 9.53 8.90
CA ASN A 130 7.43 9.66 10.27
C ASN A 130 6.06 9.05 10.48
N ASN A 131 5.93 8.23 11.52
CA ASN A 131 4.66 7.62 11.89
C ASN A 131 4.01 6.78 10.77
N CYS A 132 4.80 6.17 9.89
CA CYS A 132 4.30 5.45 8.72
C CYS A 132 4.32 3.92 8.91
N ILE A 133 3.56 3.22 8.07
CA ILE A 133 3.76 1.79 7.79
C ILE A 133 4.35 1.69 6.38
N VAL A 134 5.52 1.05 6.24
CA VAL A 134 6.14 0.79 4.92
C VAL A 134 6.48 -0.70 4.84
N TRP A 135 5.63 -1.45 4.15
CA TRP A 135 5.66 -2.92 4.15
C TRP A 135 5.21 -3.49 2.81
N TYR A 136 5.57 -4.74 2.52
CA TYR A 136 5.10 -5.47 1.34
C TYR A 136 5.40 -4.79 0.00
N ASN A 137 6.37 -3.88 -0.01
CA ASN A 137 6.91 -3.35 -1.26
C ASN A 137 7.95 -4.34 -1.77
N ILE A 138 8.24 -4.27 -3.06
CA ILE A 138 9.09 -5.25 -3.74
C ILE A 138 10.08 -4.50 -4.59
N THR A 139 11.33 -4.97 -4.55
CA THR A 139 12.28 -4.63 -5.59
C THR A 139 13.06 -5.83 -6.10
N GLY A 140 13.75 -5.65 -7.22
CA GLY A 140 14.70 -6.65 -7.73
C GLY A 140 16.00 -6.74 -6.92
N THR A 141 16.19 -5.92 -5.89
CA THR A 141 17.43 -5.85 -5.10
C THR A 141 17.16 -5.81 -3.57
N LEU A 142 17.95 -5.08 -2.79
CA LEU A 142 17.76 -4.90 -1.34
C LEU A 142 17.01 -3.59 -1.03
N GLY A 143 16.46 -3.48 0.18
CA GLY A 143 15.76 -2.27 0.63
C GLY A 143 14.39 -2.15 -0.03
N ASN A 144 13.62 -3.23 0.02
CA ASN A 144 12.34 -3.30 -0.68
C ASN A 144 11.36 -2.22 -0.22
N ASN A 145 11.34 -1.90 1.09
CA ASN A 145 10.40 -0.97 1.66
C ASN A 145 11.00 0.43 1.74
N MET A 146 12.18 0.55 2.35
CA MET A 146 12.84 1.84 2.57
C MET A 146 14.32 1.77 2.21
N TYR A 147 14.82 2.80 1.55
CA TYR A 147 16.25 2.96 1.28
C TYR A 147 16.66 4.43 1.39
N ASP A 148 17.81 4.70 2.02
CA ASP A 148 18.35 6.06 2.25
C ASP A 148 17.37 7.03 2.95
N CYS A 149 16.52 6.51 3.82
CA CYS A 149 15.50 7.28 4.54
C CYS A 149 15.93 7.57 6.00
N THR A 150 15.50 8.71 6.54
CA THR A 150 15.45 8.94 7.98
C THR A 150 14.06 8.58 8.50
N ALA A 151 13.99 7.74 9.54
CA ALA A 151 12.71 7.18 10.00
C ALA A 151 12.51 7.34 11.51
N SER A 152 11.32 7.78 11.91
CA SER A 152 10.90 7.81 13.32
C SER A 152 9.48 7.30 13.47
N HIS A 153 9.19 6.58 14.56
CA HIS A 153 7.90 5.96 14.85
C HIS A 153 7.32 5.21 13.63
N THR A 154 8.17 4.53 12.85
CA THR A 154 7.79 3.90 11.59
C THR A 154 7.85 2.38 11.72
N CYS A 155 6.86 1.71 11.14
CA CYS A 155 6.78 0.26 11.04
C CYS A 155 7.35 -0.19 9.70
N SER A 156 8.52 -0.83 9.71
CA SER A 156 9.18 -1.36 8.51
C SER A 156 10.22 -2.41 8.90
N PRO A 157 10.49 -3.44 8.08
CA PRO A 157 11.61 -4.34 8.34
C PRO A 157 12.97 -3.66 8.09
N ASP A 158 13.00 -2.52 7.41
CA ASP A 158 14.24 -1.81 6.99
C ASP A 158 14.73 -0.77 8.02
N VAL A 159 14.05 -0.66 9.17
CA VAL A 159 14.45 0.21 10.29
C VAL A 159 14.99 -0.60 11.48
N SER A 160 15.59 0.08 12.46
CA SER A 160 16.07 -0.57 13.70
C SER A 160 14.97 -0.59 14.76
N HIS A 161 14.53 -1.79 15.16
CA HIS A 161 13.50 -1.96 16.19
C HIS A 161 13.87 -1.26 17.50
N GLY A 162 12.94 -0.47 18.05
CA GLY A 162 13.10 0.23 19.33
C GLY A 162 13.94 1.51 19.29
N VAL A 163 14.52 1.87 18.13
CA VAL A 163 15.24 3.13 17.93
C VAL A 163 14.27 4.16 17.37
N ASP A 164 14.23 5.37 17.96
CA ASP A 164 13.34 6.47 17.55
C ASP A 164 11.85 6.09 17.45
N GLY A 165 11.41 5.14 18.27
CA GLY A 165 10.04 4.63 18.28
C GLY A 165 9.71 3.65 17.15
N ASN A 166 10.68 3.25 16.32
CA ASN A 166 10.45 2.36 15.18
C ASN A 166 10.16 0.91 15.59
N ILE A 167 9.37 0.20 14.77
CA ILE A 167 9.06 -1.23 14.94
C ILE A 167 9.30 -2.01 13.64
N THR A 168 9.64 -3.28 13.78
CA THR A 168 9.98 -4.20 12.66
C THR A 168 9.05 -5.40 12.58
N ASN A 169 8.06 -5.48 13.47
CA ASN A 169 7.04 -6.52 13.42
C ASN A 169 6.09 -6.28 12.25
N ALA A 170 5.59 -7.35 11.65
CA ALA A 170 4.59 -7.24 10.59
C ALA A 170 3.36 -6.43 11.07
N PRO A 171 2.85 -5.50 10.25
CA PRO A 171 1.83 -4.55 10.68
C PRO A 171 0.44 -5.17 10.90
N LEU A 172 0.22 -6.41 10.46
CA LEU A 172 -1.09 -7.10 10.50
C LEU A 172 -2.19 -6.22 9.91
N LEU A 173 -2.13 -6.01 8.59
CA LEU A 173 -3.04 -5.15 7.86
C LEU A 173 -4.36 -5.85 7.55
N ALA A 174 -5.48 -5.23 7.91
CA ALA A 174 -6.83 -5.68 7.55
C ALA A 174 -7.15 -5.38 6.07
N SER A 175 -6.60 -4.29 5.52
CA SER A 175 -6.49 -4.04 4.07
C SER A 175 -5.24 -3.19 3.77
N SER A 176 -5.06 -2.71 2.54
CA SER A 176 -3.90 -1.87 2.19
C SER A 176 -3.79 -0.56 3.00
N SER A 177 -4.85 -0.15 3.69
CA SER A 177 -4.89 1.07 4.49
C SER A 177 -5.16 0.83 5.98
N HIS A 178 -5.97 -0.19 6.32
CA HIS A 178 -6.42 -0.41 7.70
C HIS A 178 -5.54 -1.41 8.45
N ILE A 179 -5.23 -1.11 9.71
CA ILE A 179 -4.54 -2.04 10.60
C ILE A 179 -5.57 -2.94 11.30
N ALA A 180 -5.23 -4.19 11.59
CA ALA A 180 -6.10 -5.05 12.36
C ALA A 180 -6.12 -4.63 13.84
N THR A 181 -7.19 -4.99 14.56
CA THR A 181 -7.30 -4.73 16.00
C THR A 181 -6.12 -5.27 16.80
N ASN A 182 -5.51 -6.39 16.42
CA ASN A 182 -4.34 -6.96 17.10
C ASN A 182 -2.99 -6.50 16.52
N SER A 183 -2.97 -5.47 15.68
CA SER A 183 -1.75 -4.93 15.08
C SER A 183 -0.74 -4.45 16.12
N PRO A 184 0.56 -4.74 15.95
CA PRO A 184 1.61 -4.14 16.78
C PRO A 184 1.79 -2.64 16.54
N CYS A 185 1.23 -2.09 15.44
CA CYS A 185 1.28 -0.66 15.15
C CYS A 185 0.28 0.14 15.98
N ARG A 186 -0.76 -0.52 16.53
CA ARG A 186 -1.85 0.14 17.27
C ARG A 186 -1.32 0.81 18.54
N GLY A 187 -1.46 2.13 18.63
CA GLY A 187 -0.97 2.92 19.77
C GLY A 187 0.56 2.94 19.94
N ALA A 188 1.31 2.64 18.88
CA ALA A 188 2.78 2.64 18.89
C ALA A 188 3.39 3.90 18.22
N GLY A 189 2.53 4.75 17.66
CA GLY A 189 2.90 5.93 16.91
C GLY A 189 3.18 7.18 17.74
N SER A 190 3.32 8.31 17.04
CA SER A 190 3.63 9.61 17.62
C SER A 190 2.60 10.68 17.24
N SER A 191 2.04 11.35 18.25
CA SER A 191 1.12 12.47 18.05
C SER A 191 1.78 13.74 17.48
N LEU A 192 3.10 13.73 17.21
CA LEU A 192 3.80 14.87 16.60
C LEU A 192 3.39 15.04 15.13
N HIS A 193 3.06 13.94 14.46
CA HIS A 193 2.74 13.92 13.05
C HIS A 193 1.26 13.61 12.79
N SER A 194 0.53 13.05 13.77
CA SER A 194 -0.90 12.77 13.68
C SER A 194 -1.72 13.97 14.11
N SER A 195 -2.44 14.57 13.17
CA SER A 195 -3.37 15.67 13.44
C SER A 195 -4.57 15.57 12.51
N GLY A 196 -5.70 16.19 12.91
CA GLY A 196 -6.93 16.10 12.15
C GLY A 196 -7.61 14.75 12.30
N MET A 197 -8.02 14.18 11.17
CA MET A 197 -8.70 12.89 11.10
C MET A 197 -7.81 11.85 10.41
N ASP A 198 -8.07 10.59 10.67
CA ASP A 198 -7.44 9.44 10.01
C ASP A 198 -8.08 9.14 8.64
N VAL A 199 -7.74 7.98 8.07
CA VAL A 199 -8.20 7.56 6.74
C VAL A 199 -9.73 7.40 6.62
N ASP A 200 -10.40 7.11 7.73
CA ASP A 200 -11.85 6.91 7.82
C ASP A 200 -12.61 8.17 8.27
N GLY A 201 -11.88 9.25 8.56
CA GLY A 201 -12.46 10.49 9.05
C GLY A 201 -12.69 10.50 10.57
N GLU A 202 -12.03 9.60 11.30
CA GLU A 202 -12.08 9.47 12.75
C GLU A 202 -10.92 10.23 13.43
N LEU A 203 -11.08 10.58 14.71
CA LEU A 203 -10.06 11.32 15.45
C LEU A 203 -8.98 10.37 15.97
N TRP A 204 -7.73 10.68 15.70
CA TRP A 204 -6.57 9.98 16.26
C TRP A 204 -6.63 9.80 17.78
N LEU A 205 -6.30 8.60 18.26
CA LEU A 205 -6.05 8.32 19.67
C LEU A 205 -4.67 8.83 20.09
N ASN A 206 -4.38 8.76 21.40
CA ASN A 206 -3.09 9.19 21.95
C ASN A 206 -2.54 8.15 22.96
N PRO A 207 -1.42 7.47 22.65
CA PRO A 207 -0.67 7.57 21.40
C PRO A 207 -1.48 7.05 20.19
N PRO A 208 -1.31 7.65 18.99
CA PRO A 208 -1.91 7.14 17.75
C PRO A 208 -1.18 5.86 17.28
N PRO A 209 -1.65 5.17 16.25
CA PRO A 209 -0.91 4.12 15.59
C PRO A 209 0.11 4.70 14.62
N MET A 210 0.93 3.80 14.08
CA MET A 210 1.69 4.08 12.86
C MET A 210 0.81 3.77 11.65
N GLY A 211 0.97 4.54 10.57
CA GLY A 211 0.17 4.43 9.36
C GLY A 211 -0.98 5.44 9.33
N CYS A 212 -1.85 5.32 8.32
CA CYS A 212 -2.92 6.28 8.05
C CYS A 212 -4.25 5.97 8.78
N ASP A 213 -4.36 4.83 9.47
CA ASP A 213 -5.62 4.32 10.02
C ASP A 213 -5.57 4.14 11.54
N GLU A 214 -6.60 4.60 12.24
CA GLU A 214 -6.81 4.41 13.68
C GLU A 214 -7.89 3.38 13.97
N VAL A 215 -7.54 2.34 14.74
CA VAL A 215 -8.55 1.37 15.18
C VAL A 215 -9.17 1.80 16.50
N HIS A 216 -10.35 2.41 16.40
CA HIS A 216 -11.20 2.67 17.56
C HIS A 216 -11.74 1.36 18.14
N GLY A 217 -11.11 0.88 19.22
CA GLY A 217 -11.50 -0.36 19.92
C GLY A 217 -12.90 -0.37 20.55
N THR A 218 -13.71 0.68 20.33
CA THR A 218 -15.09 0.82 20.78
C THR A 218 -15.92 1.44 19.67
N GLY A 219 -16.75 0.65 19.00
CA GLY A 219 -17.58 1.12 17.88
C GLY A 219 -17.99 -0.06 17.02
N SER A 220 -19.09 0.10 16.28
CA SER A 220 -19.48 -0.89 15.30
C SER A 220 -18.92 -0.52 13.94
N VAL A 221 -18.01 -1.32 13.39
CA VAL A 221 -17.46 -1.08 12.05
C VAL A 221 -18.46 -1.65 11.04
N THR A 222 -19.29 -0.78 10.50
CA THR A 222 -20.40 -1.15 9.60
C THR A 222 -20.28 -0.44 8.27
N GLY A 223 -20.78 -1.08 7.21
CA GLY A 223 -20.66 -0.56 5.86
C GLY A 223 -20.47 -1.66 4.84
N LEU A 224 -20.52 -1.27 3.57
CA LEU A 224 -20.24 -2.17 2.45
C LEU A 224 -18.76 -2.57 2.45
N LEU A 225 -18.51 -3.81 2.04
CA LEU A 225 -17.19 -4.32 1.71
C LEU A 225 -17.17 -4.65 0.22
N ASP A 226 -16.03 -4.38 -0.41
CA ASP A 226 -15.68 -4.95 -1.70
C ASP A 226 -14.41 -5.79 -1.52
N VAL A 227 -14.41 -7.01 -2.06
CA VAL A 227 -13.36 -8.00 -1.82
C VAL A 227 -12.95 -8.58 -3.16
N VAL A 228 -11.70 -8.32 -3.54
CA VAL A 228 -11.14 -8.79 -4.80
C VAL A 228 -9.81 -9.49 -4.53
N ILE A 229 -9.63 -10.63 -5.20
CA ILE A 229 -8.36 -11.34 -5.29
C ILE A 229 -7.72 -10.93 -6.61
N ASP A 230 -6.51 -10.38 -6.53
CA ASP A 230 -5.70 -10.04 -7.70
C ASP A 230 -4.36 -10.80 -7.67
N GLY A 231 -3.76 -10.98 -8.83
CA GLY A 231 -2.48 -11.69 -9.02
C GLY A 231 -2.52 -12.73 -10.14
N ASP A 232 -1.40 -13.46 -10.26
CA ASP A 232 -1.32 -14.64 -11.11
C ASP A 232 -2.01 -15.82 -10.43
N PHE A 233 -2.68 -16.67 -11.22
CA PHE A 233 -3.39 -17.86 -10.71
C PHE A 233 -2.84 -19.17 -11.26
N ILE A 234 -1.61 -19.13 -11.77
CA ILE A 234 -0.88 -20.31 -12.21
C ILE A 234 0.43 -20.35 -11.42
N GLY A 235 0.56 -21.38 -10.59
CA GLY A 235 1.72 -21.59 -9.73
C GLY A 235 2.51 -22.84 -10.14
N VAL A 236 3.69 -22.97 -9.56
CA VAL A 236 4.52 -24.18 -9.67
C VAL A 236 4.67 -24.79 -8.29
N ASP A 237 4.58 -26.11 -8.19
CA ASP A 237 4.71 -26.83 -6.94
C ASP A 237 6.01 -26.49 -6.19
N GLY A 238 5.89 -26.10 -4.92
CA GLY A 238 7.00 -25.69 -4.08
C GLY A 238 7.54 -24.27 -4.31
N TYR A 239 6.99 -23.52 -5.28
CA TYR A 239 7.37 -22.12 -5.51
C TYR A 239 6.30 -21.16 -5.00
N PRO A 240 6.70 -20.11 -4.26
CA PRO A 240 5.75 -19.15 -3.73
C PRO A 240 5.14 -18.30 -4.84
N LEU A 241 3.82 -18.22 -4.85
CA LEU A 241 3.04 -17.27 -5.62
C LEU A 241 2.74 -16.06 -4.73
N GLU A 242 2.87 -14.87 -5.30
CA GLU A 242 2.49 -13.62 -4.63
C GLU A 242 1.02 -13.33 -4.96
N LEU A 243 0.23 -13.09 -3.92
CA LEU A 243 -1.20 -12.83 -4.04
C LEU A 243 -1.51 -11.46 -3.47
N PHE A 244 -2.59 -10.85 -3.96
CA PHE A 244 -2.97 -9.49 -3.60
C PHE A 244 -4.43 -9.45 -3.16
N ALA A 245 -4.68 -8.94 -1.96
CA ALA A 245 -6.01 -8.65 -1.46
C ALA A 245 -6.33 -7.18 -1.73
N ASP A 246 -7.22 -6.90 -2.68
CA ASP A 246 -7.78 -5.56 -2.85
C ASP A 246 -9.14 -5.51 -2.14
N ILE A 247 -9.10 -5.03 -0.89
CA ILE A 247 -10.27 -4.92 -0.01
C ILE A 247 -10.57 -3.45 0.23
N HIS A 248 -11.80 -3.05 -0.05
CA HIS A 248 -12.29 -1.68 0.14
C HIS A 248 -13.44 -1.62 1.14
N GLY A 249 -13.60 -0.45 1.75
CA GLY A 249 -14.64 -0.18 2.75
C GLY A 249 -14.18 -0.45 4.18
N ALA A 250 -15.15 -0.44 5.09
CA ALA A 250 -14.95 -0.49 6.54
C ALA A 250 -14.64 -1.94 6.99
N VAL A 251 -13.38 -2.35 6.87
CA VAL A 251 -12.90 -3.72 7.13
C VAL A 251 -12.18 -3.80 8.47
N THR A 252 -12.46 -4.86 9.24
CA THR A 252 -11.79 -5.10 10.53
C THR A 252 -10.73 -6.19 10.48
N MET A 253 -10.89 -7.15 9.57
CA MET A 253 -9.95 -8.24 9.35
C MET A 253 -10.24 -8.94 8.02
N HIS A 254 -9.26 -9.70 7.54
CA HIS A 254 -9.46 -10.68 6.48
C HIS A 254 -8.68 -11.97 6.74
N ILE A 255 -9.08 -13.04 6.05
CA ILE A 255 -8.42 -14.34 6.08
C ILE A 255 -8.32 -14.88 4.65
N TRP A 256 -7.11 -15.31 4.27
CA TRP A 256 -6.88 -16.18 3.13
C TRP A 256 -7.04 -17.65 3.56
N ASP A 257 -7.77 -18.42 2.77
CA ASP A 257 -7.74 -19.88 2.75
C ASP A 257 -7.16 -20.32 1.40
N PHE A 258 -6.05 -21.04 1.42
CA PHE A 258 -5.32 -21.42 0.21
C PHE A 258 -5.82 -22.74 -0.40
N GLY A 259 -6.85 -23.36 0.18
CA GLY A 259 -7.44 -24.60 -0.34
C GLY A 259 -6.60 -25.86 -0.08
N ASP A 260 -5.47 -25.74 0.60
CA ASP A 260 -4.59 -26.85 1.00
C ASP A 260 -4.60 -27.12 2.52
N GLY A 261 -5.54 -26.48 3.24
CA GLY A 261 -5.67 -26.55 4.69
C GLY A 261 -4.84 -25.52 5.46
N THR A 262 -4.08 -24.67 4.76
CA THR A 262 -3.39 -23.52 5.36
C THR A 262 -4.17 -22.23 5.18
N VAL A 263 -4.00 -21.29 6.12
CA VAL A 263 -4.66 -19.98 6.13
C VAL A 263 -3.69 -18.88 6.51
N ALA A 264 -3.94 -17.65 6.04
CA ALA A 264 -3.19 -16.46 6.43
C ALA A 264 -4.13 -15.30 6.79
N PRO A 265 -4.23 -14.90 8.08
CA PRO A 265 -5.02 -13.74 8.47
C PRO A 265 -4.23 -12.43 8.32
N ASN A 266 -4.93 -11.34 8.00
CA ASN A 266 -4.45 -9.96 8.04
C ASN A 266 -3.08 -9.74 7.35
N ASN A 267 -2.93 -10.34 6.19
CA ASN A 267 -1.80 -10.14 5.30
C ASN A 267 -2.31 -9.90 3.88
N PRO A 268 -2.39 -8.63 3.42
CA PRO A 268 -2.92 -8.32 2.11
C PRO A 268 -2.00 -8.73 0.96
N TYR A 269 -0.76 -9.13 1.25
CA TYR A 269 0.25 -9.54 0.27
C TYR A 269 0.92 -10.86 0.67
N PRO A 270 0.17 -11.98 0.82
CA PRO A 270 0.78 -13.23 1.23
C PRO A 270 1.59 -13.83 0.07
N LYS A 271 2.67 -14.53 0.46
CA LYS A 271 3.38 -15.44 -0.45
C LYS A 271 3.05 -16.86 -0.03
N HIS A 272 2.51 -17.67 -0.94
CA HIS A 272 2.11 -19.04 -0.63
C HIS A 272 2.63 -20.04 -1.66
N ALA A 273 3.12 -21.18 -1.19
CA ALA A 273 3.65 -22.25 -2.03
C ALA A 273 2.89 -23.54 -1.76
N TRP A 274 2.19 -24.05 -2.77
CA TRP A 274 1.50 -25.33 -2.69
C TRP A 274 2.49 -26.48 -2.86
N ALA A 275 2.37 -27.50 -2.01
CA ALA A 275 3.33 -28.61 -1.98
C ALA A 275 3.16 -29.64 -3.11
N ALA A 276 2.02 -29.64 -3.80
CA ALA A 276 1.71 -30.58 -4.86
C ALA A 276 0.96 -29.90 -6.02
N PRO A 277 1.09 -30.41 -7.25
CA PRO A 277 0.26 -29.99 -8.36
C PRO A 277 -1.23 -30.28 -8.10
N GLY A 278 -2.09 -29.40 -8.61
CA GLY A 278 -3.54 -29.50 -8.46
C GLY A 278 -4.26 -28.17 -8.66
N SER A 279 -5.59 -28.26 -8.69
CA SER A 279 -6.48 -27.10 -8.67
C SER A 279 -6.89 -26.83 -7.22
N TYR A 280 -6.64 -25.62 -6.73
CA TYR A 280 -6.95 -25.19 -5.37
C TYR A 280 -7.95 -24.03 -5.40
N GLU A 281 -9.00 -24.12 -4.60
CA GLU A 281 -9.90 -22.97 -4.36
C GLU A 281 -9.23 -22.01 -3.39
N LEU A 282 -8.79 -20.87 -3.91
CA LEU A 282 -8.26 -19.76 -3.14
C LEU A 282 -9.43 -18.86 -2.71
N ILE A 283 -9.62 -18.71 -1.40
CA ILE A 283 -10.73 -17.92 -0.84
C ILE A 283 -10.15 -16.79 0.01
N LEU A 284 -10.54 -15.57 -0.31
CA LEU A 284 -10.28 -14.39 0.52
C LEU A 284 -11.60 -13.98 1.17
N THR A 285 -11.62 -13.94 2.51
CA THR A 285 -12.82 -13.53 3.26
C THR A 285 -12.51 -12.30 4.12
N ALA A 286 -13.25 -11.22 3.92
CA ALA A 286 -13.16 -10.00 4.73
C ALA A 286 -14.36 -9.86 5.67
N PHE A 287 -14.16 -9.22 6.82
CA PHE A 287 -15.15 -9.14 7.88
C PHE A 287 -15.34 -7.70 8.36
N ASN A 288 -16.57 -7.42 8.80
CA ASN A 288 -16.95 -6.28 9.62
C ASN A 288 -18.28 -6.61 10.33
N ASP A 289 -18.89 -5.67 11.04
CA ASP A 289 -20.13 -5.95 11.79
C ASP A 289 -21.38 -6.07 10.91
N THR A 290 -21.33 -5.57 9.67
CA THR A 290 -22.37 -5.80 8.66
C THR A 290 -22.28 -7.21 8.08
N TYR A 291 -21.05 -7.74 7.94
CA TYR A 291 -20.75 -9.07 7.43
C TYR A 291 -20.06 -9.94 8.51
N PRO A 292 -20.74 -10.30 9.62
CA PRO A 292 -20.11 -11.05 10.71
C PRO A 292 -19.75 -12.49 10.33
N ALA A 293 -20.37 -13.04 9.28
CA ALA A 293 -20.02 -14.32 8.68
C ALA A 293 -18.94 -14.20 7.57
N GLY A 294 -18.52 -12.97 7.24
CA GLY A 294 -17.59 -12.66 6.17
C GLY A 294 -18.25 -12.42 4.82
N LEU A 295 -17.58 -11.63 3.98
CA LEU A 295 -17.82 -11.51 2.55
C LEU A 295 -16.60 -12.11 1.82
N SER A 296 -16.82 -13.04 0.90
CA SER A 296 -15.75 -13.80 0.26
C SER A 296 -15.65 -13.53 -1.25
N ALA A 297 -14.41 -13.51 -1.74
CA ALA A 297 -14.07 -13.74 -3.13
C ALA A 297 -13.39 -15.12 -3.27
N THR A 298 -13.60 -15.77 -4.41
CA THR A 298 -13.01 -17.08 -4.70
C THR A 298 -12.39 -17.06 -6.08
N GLN A 299 -11.18 -17.61 -6.17
CA GLN A 299 -10.47 -17.82 -7.42
C GLN A 299 -9.88 -19.23 -7.42
N VAL A 300 -9.69 -19.82 -8.60
CA VAL A 300 -8.99 -21.11 -8.74
C VAL A 300 -7.53 -20.85 -9.07
N VAL A 301 -6.62 -21.46 -8.29
CA VAL A 301 -5.19 -21.51 -8.58
C VAL A 301 -4.84 -22.87 -9.14
N GLU A 302 -4.24 -22.88 -10.32
CA GLU A 302 -3.72 -24.08 -10.97
C GLU A 302 -2.23 -24.23 -10.66
N VAL A 303 -1.87 -25.27 -9.92
CA VAL A 303 -0.49 -25.59 -9.57
C VAL A 303 -0.01 -26.72 -10.47
N VAL A 304 1.05 -26.46 -11.24
CA VAL A 304 1.64 -27.44 -12.15
C VAL A 304 2.99 -27.94 -11.63
N SER A 305 3.43 -29.09 -12.14
CA SER A 305 4.78 -29.57 -11.85
C SER A 305 5.84 -28.75 -12.61
N LEU A 306 7.02 -28.59 -12.03
CA LEU A 306 8.18 -28.00 -12.74
C LEU A 306 8.44 -28.66 -14.11
N SER A 307 8.33 -29.99 -14.22
CA SER A 307 8.56 -30.73 -15.48
C SER A 307 7.56 -30.40 -16.58
N ASP A 308 6.32 -30.08 -16.21
CA ASP A 308 5.25 -29.74 -17.17
C ASP A 308 5.38 -28.28 -17.63
N SER A 309 5.96 -27.40 -16.82
CA SER A 309 6.22 -26.00 -17.21
C SER A 309 7.34 -25.86 -18.26
N ALA A 310 8.30 -26.79 -18.27
CA ALA A 310 9.47 -26.77 -19.16
C ALA A 310 9.21 -27.30 -20.59
N THR A 311 8.07 -27.94 -20.86
CA THR A 311 7.81 -28.65 -22.13
C THR A 311 7.29 -27.76 -23.27
N HIS A 312 7.26 -26.42 -23.11
CA HIS A 312 6.72 -25.49 -24.13
C HIS A 312 7.76 -24.77 -25.01
N VAL A 313 9.05 -25.14 -24.95
CA VAL A 313 10.03 -24.68 -25.96
C VAL A 313 10.69 -25.90 -26.62
N SER A 314 10.11 -26.37 -27.73
CA SER A 314 10.83 -27.27 -28.63
C SER A 314 11.26 -26.51 -29.89
N VAL A 315 12.58 -26.47 -30.10
CA VAL A 315 13.19 -25.99 -31.35
C VAL A 315 12.84 -26.98 -32.44
N GLN A 316 12.11 -26.53 -33.45
CA GLN A 316 11.85 -27.32 -34.65
C GLN A 316 13.14 -27.38 -35.49
N THR A 317 13.98 -28.40 -35.29
CA THR A 317 15.07 -28.70 -36.22
C THR A 317 14.49 -29.34 -37.48
N GLY A 318 14.38 -28.56 -38.55
CA GLY A 318 14.02 -29.06 -39.89
C GLY A 318 15.11 -29.97 -40.45
N SER A 319 14.69 -31.12 -40.97
CA SER A 319 15.47 -32.01 -41.83
C SER A 319 15.43 -31.54 -43.27
#